data_AF-A0A531K1A6-F1
#
_entry.id   AF-A0A531K1A6-F1
#
_cell.length_a   1.000
_cell.length_b   1.000
_cell.length_c   1.000
_cell.angle_alpha   90.00
_cell.angle_beta   90.00
_cell.angle_gamma   90.00
#
_symmetry.space_group_name_H-M   'P 1'
#
loop_
_entity.id
_entity.type
_entity.pdbx_description
1 polymer ?
#
loop_
_entity_poly.entity_id
_entity_poly.type
_entity_poly.pdbx_seq_one_letter_code
_entity_poly.pdbx_strand_id
1 'polypeptide(L)'
;GEDSAQAAELPAAHLEWCASRYRSYRPDDNSYRSYSGEQRRCISPYLDAGGADEGYVKVRDSSVEAASIYGSTYQGWPDEEAWGEGASGGVSADHVDYCFSRYRSYRPEDNSYQPYDGGPRRQCE
;
A
#
# COMPACT_ATOMS: atom_id res chain seq x y z
N GLY A 1 10.49 -12.84 -20.19
CA GLY A 1 10.72 -13.32 -18.82
C GLY A 1 10.94 -12.10 -17.97
N GLU A 2 9.85 -11.45 -17.58
CA GLU A 2 9.83 -10.08 -17.02
C GLU A 2 9.21 -10.05 -15.61
N ASP A 3 9.02 -11.21 -14.99
CA ASP A 3 8.17 -11.35 -13.79
C ASP A 3 8.96 -11.29 -12.46
N SER A 4 10.26 -11.57 -12.49
CA SER A 4 11.11 -11.68 -11.29
C SER A 4 11.68 -10.36 -10.76
N ALA A 5 11.44 -9.23 -11.44
CA ALA A 5 11.99 -7.93 -11.05
C ALA A 5 11.10 -7.18 -10.03
N GLN A 6 9.85 -7.61 -9.86
CA GLN A 6 8.83 -6.83 -9.15
C GLN A 6 8.98 -6.91 -7.62
N ALA A 7 9.58 -7.98 -7.08
CA ALA A 7 9.77 -8.13 -5.64
C ALA A 7 10.69 -7.08 -5.02
N ALA A 8 11.72 -6.64 -5.75
CA ALA A 8 12.73 -5.72 -5.26
C ALA A 8 12.22 -4.28 -5.17
N GLU A 9 11.13 -3.96 -5.89
CA GLU A 9 10.55 -2.62 -5.93
C GLU A 9 9.33 -2.46 -5.01
N LEU A 10 8.88 -3.54 -4.36
CA LEU A 10 7.70 -3.52 -3.53
C LEU A 10 8.03 -3.15 -2.07
N PRO A 11 7.17 -2.35 -1.41
CA PRO A 11 7.42 -1.90 -0.04
C PRO A 11 7.50 -3.09 0.93
N ALA A 12 8.42 -3.03 1.90
CA ALA A 12 8.53 -4.08 2.91
C ALA A 12 7.19 -4.35 3.63
N ALA A 13 6.46 -3.29 3.98
CA ALA A 13 5.15 -3.38 4.60
C ALA A 13 4.10 -4.10 3.72
N HIS A 14 4.17 -3.93 2.39
CA HIS A 14 3.33 -4.66 1.44
C HIS A 14 3.66 -6.17 1.47
N LEU A 15 4.95 -6.49 1.38
CA LEU A 15 5.44 -7.87 1.36
C LEU A 15 5.05 -8.62 2.64
N GLU A 16 5.26 -8.01 3.81
CA GLU A 16 4.91 -8.62 5.10
C GLU A 16 3.41 -8.84 5.25
N TRP A 17 2.59 -7.85 4.86
CA TRP A 17 1.14 -7.98 4.91
C TRP A 17 0.65 -9.11 3.99
N CYS A 18 1.17 -9.16 2.76
CA CYS A 18 0.79 -10.18 1.79
C CYS A 18 1.20 -11.60 2.24
N ALA A 19 2.42 -11.75 2.76
CA ALA A 19 2.91 -13.02 3.28
C ALA A 19 2.09 -13.52 4.50
N SER A 20 1.69 -12.60 5.38
CA SER A 20 0.83 -12.90 6.53
C SER A 20 -0.60 -13.27 6.10
N ARG A 21 -1.15 -12.56 5.11
CA ARG A 21 -2.54 -12.73 4.65
C ARG A 21 -2.73 -13.99 3.81
N TYR A 22 -1.76 -14.33 2.98
CA TYR A 22 -1.87 -15.41 1.99
C TYR A 22 -0.75 -16.44 2.18
N ARG A 23 -1.12 -17.64 2.64
CA ARG A 23 -0.16 -18.75 2.84
C ARG A 23 0.59 -19.18 1.57
N SER A 24 0.03 -18.90 0.39
CA SER A 24 0.58 -19.25 -0.92
C SER A 24 1.25 -18.06 -1.61
N TYR A 25 1.56 -16.98 -0.87
CA TYR A 25 2.19 -15.79 -1.42
C TYR A 25 3.62 -16.07 -1.87
N ARG A 26 3.97 -15.52 -3.03
CA ARG A 26 5.31 -15.49 -3.60
C ARG A 26 5.75 -14.02 -3.69
N PRO A 27 6.80 -13.62 -2.96
CA PRO A 27 7.29 -12.26 -3.02
C PRO A 27 7.91 -11.95 -4.39
N ASP A 28 8.55 -12.93 -5.05
CA ASP A 28 9.28 -12.79 -6.33
C ASP A 28 8.49 -12.07 -7.42
N ASP A 29 7.20 -12.40 -7.54
CA ASP A 29 6.29 -11.88 -8.57
C ASP A 29 5.01 -11.25 -7.98
N ASN A 30 5.00 -11.02 -6.67
CA ASN A 30 3.87 -10.46 -5.94
C ASN A 30 2.54 -11.19 -6.16
N SER A 31 2.56 -12.53 -6.18
CA SER A 31 1.35 -13.31 -6.45
C SER A 31 1.00 -14.31 -5.37
N TYR A 32 -0.26 -14.73 -5.35
CA TYR A 32 -0.75 -15.78 -4.47
C TYR A 32 -1.73 -16.68 -5.21
N ARG A 33 -1.89 -17.91 -4.73
CA ARG A 33 -2.91 -18.83 -5.24
C ARG A 33 -4.25 -18.59 -4.57
N SER A 34 -5.24 -18.18 -5.36
CA SER A 34 -6.62 -18.02 -4.91
C SER A 34 -7.31 -19.37 -4.68
N TYR A 35 -8.50 -19.35 -4.06
CA TYR A 35 -9.24 -20.57 -3.75
C TYR A 35 -9.71 -21.35 -4.99
N SER A 36 -10.00 -20.65 -6.10
CA SER A 36 -10.29 -21.26 -7.40
C SER A 36 -9.06 -21.88 -8.07
N GLY A 37 -7.88 -21.72 -7.47
CA GLY A 37 -6.61 -22.25 -7.98
C GLY A 37 -5.88 -21.31 -8.94
N GLU A 38 -6.50 -20.19 -9.32
CA GLU A 38 -5.89 -19.16 -10.17
C GLU A 38 -4.85 -18.34 -9.38
N GLN A 39 -3.77 -17.96 -10.05
CA GLN A 39 -2.73 -17.09 -9.50
C GLN A 39 -3.16 -15.62 -9.65
N ARG A 40 -3.14 -14.85 -8.56
CA ARG A 40 -3.52 -13.44 -8.55
C ARG A 40 -2.44 -12.59 -7.92
N ARG A 41 -2.29 -11.34 -8.37
CA ARG A 41 -1.42 -10.36 -7.73
C ARG A 41 -1.96 -9.97 -6.35
N CYS A 42 -1.09 -9.83 -5.35
CA CYS A 42 -1.48 -9.32 -4.04
C CYS A 42 -1.68 -7.80 -4.10
N ILE A 43 -2.75 -7.33 -3.47
CA ILE A 43 -3.04 -5.90 -3.32
C ILE A 43 -3.20 -5.65 -1.83
N SER A 44 -2.36 -4.76 -1.29
CA SER A 44 -2.39 -4.35 0.12
C SER A 44 -2.56 -2.84 0.22
N PRO A 45 -3.04 -2.31 1.35
CA PRO A 45 -3.06 -0.86 1.60
C PRO A 45 -1.66 -0.23 1.62
N TYR A 46 -0.59 -1.02 1.80
CA TYR A 46 0.80 -0.55 1.83
C TYR A 46 1.52 -0.64 0.50
N LEU A 47 0.82 -0.84 -0.62
CA LEU A 47 1.43 -0.93 -1.96
C LEU A 47 2.20 0.35 -2.33
N ASP A 48 1.68 1.50 -1.92
CA ASP A 48 2.27 2.82 -2.22
C ASP A 48 3.14 3.36 -1.08
N ALA A 49 3.27 2.62 0.03
CA ALA A 49 3.96 3.09 1.23
C ALA A 49 5.49 3.09 1.11
N GLY A 50 6.07 2.41 0.11
CA GLY A 50 7.53 2.26 -0.07
C GLY A 50 8.19 3.37 -0.88
N GLY A 51 7.43 4.41 -1.27
CA GLY A 51 8.03 5.63 -1.81
C GLY A 51 8.60 6.57 -0.72
N ALA A 52 8.37 6.27 0.56
CA ALA A 52 8.74 7.18 1.66
C ALA A 52 10.09 6.85 2.31
N ASP A 53 10.73 5.70 2.04
CA ASP A 53 12.00 5.32 2.68
C ASP A 53 13.17 4.98 1.73
N GLU A 54 13.00 5.10 0.41
CA GLU A 54 14.10 4.90 -0.56
C GLU A 54 14.33 6.09 -1.50
N GLY A 55 14.12 7.31 -0.98
CA GLY A 55 14.38 8.56 -1.68
C GLY A 55 15.43 9.47 -1.03
N TYR A 56 16.14 8.98 -0.01
CA TYR A 56 17.15 9.78 0.67
C TYR A 56 18.45 9.02 0.92
N VAL A 57 19.23 8.87 -0.15
CA VAL A 57 20.68 8.68 -0.01
C VAL A 57 21.27 9.99 0.54
N LYS A 58 21.18 10.19 1.86
CA LYS A 58 22.17 11.02 2.55
C LYS A 58 23.45 10.18 2.55
N VAL A 59 24.40 10.56 1.70
CA VAL A 59 25.78 10.08 1.81
C VAL A 59 26.20 10.34 3.26
N ARG A 60 26.40 9.28 4.03
CA ARG A 60 26.84 9.38 5.42
C ARG A 60 28.31 9.81 5.43
N ASP A 61 28.56 10.98 5.97
CA ASP A 61 29.48 11.07 7.11
C ASP A 61 28.61 11.53 8.28
N SER A 62 28.55 10.96 9.47
CA SER A 62 28.91 9.69 10.08
C SER A 62 28.03 9.60 11.34
N SER A 63 27.81 8.38 11.86
CA SER A 63 27.43 8.08 13.27
C SER A 63 26.28 8.84 13.95
N VAL A 64 25.15 8.17 14.18
CA VAL A 64 24.51 8.02 15.51
C VAL A 64 23.44 6.93 15.48
N GLU A 65 23.75 5.83 16.16
CA GLU A 65 22.92 5.01 17.07
C GLU A 65 21.39 5.03 16.91
N ALA A 66 20.82 3.82 16.83
CA ALA A 66 19.41 3.49 16.74
C ALA A 66 18.54 4.01 17.91
N ALA A 67 17.34 4.51 17.60
CA ALA A 67 16.23 4.62 18.56
C ALA A 67 14.87 4.44 17.87
N SER A 68 14.26 3.28 18.13
CA SER A 68 12.84 2.99 18.45
C SER A 68 11.73 3.75 17.70
N ILE A 69 10.91 3.09 16.88
CA ILE A 69 9.73 2.28 17.27
C ILE A 69 8.64 3.15 17.93
N TYR A 70 7.57 3.39 17.17
CA TYR A 70 6.25 3.90 17.54
C TYR A 70 6.18 5.24 18.31
N GLY A 71 5.84 6.30 17.57
CA GLY A 71 5.31 7.53 18.14
C GLY A 71 6.07 8.76 17.66
N SER A 72 5.66 9.32 16.53
CA SER A 72 5.97 10.72 16.22
C SER A 72 4.70 11.44 15.85
N THR A 73 4.21 12.19 16.84
CA THR A 73 3.29 13.30 16.74
C THR A 73 3.48 14.05 15.43
N TYR A 74 2.43 14.09 14.59
CA TYR A 74 2.34 14.97 13.43
C TYR A 74 2.25 16.42 13.96
N GLN A 75 3.40 17.04 14.24
CA GLN A 75 3.51 18.46 14.51
C GLN A 75 4.36 19.07 13.39
N GLY A 76 3.69 19.79 12.48
CA GLY A 76 4.35 20.64 11.49
C GLY A 76 3.79 20.48 10.08
N TRP A 77 2.60 21.01 9.83
CA TRP A 77 2.29 21.59 8.53
C TRP A 77 3.01 22.94 8.45
N PRO A 78 3.98 23.15 7.53
CA PRO A 78 4.25 24.48 7.05
C PRO A 78 3.19 24.84 5.98
N ASP A 79 2.52 25.94 6.28
CA ASP A 79 1.79 26.84 5.40
C ASP A 79 2.19 26.75 3.91
N GLU A 80 1.19 26.34 3.12
CA GLU A 80 0.82 26.83 1.78
C GLU A 80 1.93 27.34 0.85
N GLU A 81 2.22 26.59 -0.24
CA GLU A 81 2.31 27.16 -1.59
C GLU A 81 2.35 26.07 -2.69
N ALA A 82 1.23 25.99 -3.42
CA ALA A 82 1.13 25.67 -4.85
C ALA A 82 1.54 24.28 -5.36
N TRP A 83 0.61 23.33 -5.30
CA TRP A 83 0.34 22.41 -6.43
C TRP A 83 -1.18 22.28 -6.63
N GLY A 84 -1.64 22.78 -7.78
CA GLY A 84 -3.02 22.71 -8.24
C GLY A 84 -3.41 21.35 -8.80
N GLU A 85 -4.68 21.05 -8.62
CA GLU A 85 -5.54 20.24 -9.51
C GLU A 85 -5.15 18.78 -9.73
N GLY A 86 -5.37 18.02 -8.67
CA GLY A 86 -5.51 16.57 -8.67
C GLY A 86 -6.00 16.03 -7.33
N ALA A 87 -6.88 16.76 -6.64
CA ALA A 87 -7.47 16.31 -5.39
C ALA A 87 -8.45 15.16 -5.66
N SER A 88 -7.95 13.94 -5.82
CA SER A 88 -8.68 12.79 -5.29
C SER A 88 -8.68 12.96 -3.78
N GLY A 89 -9.87 13.17 -3.21
CA GLY A 89 -10.04 13.33 -1.77
C GLY A 89 -9.32 12.21 -1.03
N GLY A 90 -8.28 12.57 -0.29
CA GLY A 90 -7.48 11.63 0.46
C GLY A 90 -8.34 10.97 1.53
N VAL A 91 -8.84 9.79 1.23
CA VAL A 91 -9.43 8.89 2.22
C VAL A 91 -8.40 8.64 3.32
N SER A 92 -8.81 8.72 4.58
CA SER A 92 -7.89 8.50 5.70
C SER A 92 -7.36 7.06 5.70
N ALA A 93 -6.18 6.85 6.28
CA ALA A 93 -5.59 5.51 6.36
C ALA A 93 -6.51 4.50 7.09
N ASP A 94 -7.23 4.95 8.13
CA ASP A 94 -8.22 4.14 8.83
C ASP A 94 -9.42 3.77 7.93
N HIS A 95 -9.86 4.69 7.06
CA HIS A 95 -10.93 4.42 6.10
C HIS A 95 -10.48 3.40 5.05
N VAL A 96 -9.26 3.56 4.54
CA VAL A 96 -8.65 2.61 3.59
C VAL A 96 -8.56 1.21 4.21
N ASP A 97 -8.09 1.09 5.45
CA ASP A 97 -7.99 -0.19 6.16
C ASP A 97 -9.36 -0.85 6.37
N TYR A 98 -10.35 -0.06 6.80
CA TYR A 98 -11.73 -0.52 6.95
C TYR A 98 -12.30 -1.03 5.61
N CYS A 99 -12.14 -0.26 4.54
CA CYS A 99 -12.65 -0.61 3.21
C CYS A 99 -11.95 -1.85 2.63
N PHE A 100 -10.64 -1.98 2.79
CA PHE A 100 -9.88 -3.18 2.40
C PHE A 100 -10.32 -4.42 3.19
N SER A 101 -10.61 -4.25 4.47
CA SER A 101 -11.08 -5.34 5.34
C SER A 101 -12.50 -5.78 5.00
N ARG A 102 -13.38 -4.82 4.66
CA ARG A 102 -14.80 -5.07 4.38
C ARG A 102 -15.05 -5.54 2.96
N TYR A 103 -14.39 -4.95 1.98
CA TYR A 103 -14.59 -5.23 0.57
C TYR A 103 -13.30 -5.74 -0.05
N ARG A 104 -13.28 -7.04 -0.36
CA ARG A 104 -12.11 -7.69 -0.96
C ARG A 104 -11.73 -7.14 -2.34
N SER A 105 -12.65 -6.44 -2.99
CA SER A 105 -12.51 -5.83 -4.31
C SER A 105 -12.24 -4.33 -4.24
N TYR A 106 -12.02 -3.77 -3.05
CA TYR A 106 -11.74 -2.35 -2.85
C TYR A 106 -10.49 -1.89 -3.61
N ARG A 107 -10.56 -0.65 -4.09
CA ARG A 107 -9.50 0.06 -4.81
C ARG A 107 -9.27 1.41 -4.11
N PRO A 108 -8.07 1.64 -3.54
CA PRO A 108 -7.76 2.90 -2.89
C PRO A 108 -7.63 4.06 -3.89
N GLU A 109 -7.33 3.78 -5.16
CA GLU A 109 -7.05 4.79 -6.18
C GLU A 109 -8.27 5.67 -6.49
N ASP A 110 -9.48 5.08 -6.43
CA ASP A 110 -10.76 5.74 -6.73
C ASP A 110 -11.81 5.56 -5.63
N ASN A 111 -11.38 5.11 -4.44
CA ASN A 111 -12.21 4.79 -3.28
C ASN A 111 -13.43 3.90 -3.62
N SER A 112 -13.27 2.95 -4.55
CA SER A 112 -14.39 2.16 -5.06
C SER A 112 -14.25 0.66 -4.81
N TYR A 113 -15.37 -0.04 -4.64
CA TYR A 113 -15.43 -1.50 -4.56
C TYR A 113 -16.45 -2.10 -5.54
N GLN A 114 -16.29 -3.39 -5.83
CA GLN A 114 -17.20 -4.17 -6.67
C GLN A 114 -18.20 -4.93 -5.79
N PRO A 115 -19.53 -4.66 -5.87
CA PRO A 115 -20.54 -5.43 -5.16
C PRO A 115 -20.63 -6.88 -5.64
N TYR A 116 -21.09 -7.78 -4.76
CA TYR A 116 -21.21 -9.20 -5.06
C TYR A 116 -22.23 -9.49 -6.17
N ASP A 117 -23.26 -8.66 -6.31
CA ASP A 117 -24.30 -8.78 -7.34
C ASP A 117 -23.80 -8.44 -8.77
N GLY A 118 -22.52 -8.09 -8.94
CA GLY A 118 -21.91 -7.92 -10.26
C GLY A 118 -22.23 -6.60 -11.00
N GLY A 119 -22.71 -5.58 -10.29
CA GLY A 119 -23.09 -4.27 -10.84
C GLY A 119 -21.92 -3.29 -11.09
N PRO A 120 -22.17 -1.99 -11.30
CA PRO A 120 -21.10 -0.99 -11.35
C PRO A 120 -20.38 -0.87 -9.99
N ARG A 121 -19.13 -0.39 -10.01
CA ARG A 121 -18.36 -0.11 -8.79
C ARG A 121 -19.07 0.96 -7.94
N ARG A 122 -18.95 0.85 -6.63
CA ARG A 122 -19.59 1.74 -5.63
C ARG A 122 -18.53 2.39 -4.77
N GLN A 123 -18.77 3.62 -4.34
CA GLN A 123 -17.91 4.33 -3.40
C GLN A 123 -17.94 3.65 -2.02
N CYS A 124 -16.79 3.56 -1.37
CA CYS A 124 -16.69 3.13 0.02
C CYS A 124 -16.90 4.34 0.95
N GLU A 125 -17.84 4.21 1.88
CA GLU A 125 -18.24 5.21 2.87
C GLU A 125 -18.11 4.66 4.29
#